data_AF-A0A2R6CQ56-F1
#
_entry.id   AF-A0A2R6CQ56-F1
#
_cell.length_a   1.000
_cell.length_b   1.000
_cell.length_c   1.000
_cell.angle_alpha   90.00
_cell.angle_beta   90.00
_cell.angle_gamma   90.00
#
_symmetry.space_group_name_H-M   'P 1'
#
loop_
_entity.id
_entity.type
_entity.pdbx_description
1 polymer ?
#
loop_
_entity_poly.entity_id
_entity_poly.type
_entity_poly.pdbx_seq_one_letter_code
_entity_poly.pdbx_strand_id
1 'polypeptide(L)' 'MMETYPTERLYEEVAFIAYHFNWSRQEVMSLPHQERQRWCEEISAINEEMNTESQTDDSESGGMTLTQAIDFGDEE' A
#
# COMPACT_ATOMS: atom_id res chain seq x y z
N MET A 1 -14.61 -7.78 21.38
CA MET A 1 -15.22 -6.45 21.19
C MET A 1 -15.40 -6.29 19.69
N MET A 2 -16.46 -5.63 19.21
CA MET A 2 -16.50 -5.26 17.78
C MET A 2 -15.60 -4.05 17.63
N GLU A 3 -14.33 -4.28 17.32
CA GLU A 3 -13.40 -3.25 16.92
C GLU A 3 -13.96 -2.60 15.66
N THR A 4 -14.53 -1.40 15.82
CA THR A 4 -14.97 -0.57 14.72
C THR A 4 -13.74 -0.22 13.90
N TYR A 5 -13.57 -0.90 12.76
CA TYR A 5 -12.48 -0.61 11.84
C TYR A 5 -12.51 0.88 11.48
N PRO A 6 -11.44 1.64 11.74
CA PRO A 6 -11.44 3.08 11.52
C PRO A 6 -11.70 3.34 10.04
N THR A 7 -12.78 4.07 9.74
CA THR A 7 -13.21 4.34 8.38
C THR A 7 -12.13 5.10 7.58
N GLU A 8 -11.29 5.85 8.28
CA GLU A 8 -10.13 6.55 7.71
C GLU A 8 -9.12 5.56 7.09
N ARG A 9 -8.75 4.49 7.82
CA ARG A 9 -7.83 3.43 7.31
C ARG A 9 -8.40 2.73 6.08
N LEU A 10 -9.71 2.49 6.03
CA LEU A 10 -10.36 1.90 4.85
C LEU A 10 -10.17 2.76 3.59
N TYR A 11 -10.30 4.09 3.72
CA TYR A 11 -10.11 4.98 2.57
C TYR A 11 -8.65 5.02 2.13
N GLU A 12 -7.70 4.92 3.07
CA GLU A 12 -6.26 4.83 2.78
C GLU A 12 -5.91 3.54 2.03
N GLU A 13 -6.37 2.37 2.51
CA GLU A 13 -6.21 1.08 1.82
C GLU A 13 -6.75 1.15 0.38
N VAL A 14 -7.97 1.68 0.23
CA VAL A 14 -8.65 1.76 -1.06
C VAL A 14 -7.93 2.71 -2.01
N ALA A 15 -7.45 3.85 -1.52
CA ALA A 15 -6.68 4.80 -2.32
C ALA A 15 -5.33 4.21 -2.75
N PHE A 16 -4.66 3.49 -1.85
CA PHE A 16 -3.38 2.85 -2.12
C PHE A 16 -3.49 1.78 -3.22
N ILE A 17 -4.43 0.85 -3.08
CA ILE A 17 -4.67 -0.20 -4.09
C ILE A 17 -5.11 0.43 -5.42
N ALA A 18 -6.03 1.40 -5.40
CA ALA A 18 -6.51 2.06 -6.60
C ALA A 18 -5.39 2.85 -7.32
N TYR A 19 -4.43 3.41 -6.58
CA TYR A 19 -3.29 4.11 -7.17
C TYR A 19 -2.32 3.16 -7.88
N HIS A 20 -2.05 1.98 -7.30
CA HIS A 20 -1.08 1.03 -7.86
C HIS A 20 -1.66 0.14 -8.97
N PHE A 21 -2.86 -0.41 -8.79
CA PHE A 21 -3.48 -1.30 -9.78
C PHE A 21 -4.41 -0.58 -10.75
N ASN A 22 -4.65 0.72 -10.52
CA ASN A 22 -5.57 1.53 -11.31
C ASN A 22 -7.01 0.95 -11.33
N TRP A 23 -7.36 0.17 -10.30
CA TRP A 23 -8.69 -0.39 -10.10
C TRP A 23 -9.69 0.68 -9.69
N SER A 24 -10.95 0.48 -10.04
CA SER A 24 -12.00 1.42 -9.61
C SER A 24 -12.20 1.31 -8.09
N ARG A 25 -12.42 2.44 -7.40
CA ARG A 25 -12.75 2.48 -5.96
C ARG A 25 -13.82 1.45 -5.58
N GLN A 26 -14.83 1.26 -6.42
CA GLN A 26 -15.92 0.32 -6.20
C GLN A 26 -15.45 -1.14 -6.19
N GLU A 27 -14.50 -1.50 -7.06
CA GLU A 27 -13.95 -2.85 -7.12
C GLU A 27 -13.16 -3.15 -5.85
N VAL A 28 -12.29 -2.22 -5.42
CA VAL A 28 -11.51 -2.38 -4.19
C VAL A 28 -12.40 -2.44 -2.94
N MET A 29 -13.45 -1.60 -2.88
CA MET A 29 -14.44 -1.65 -1.79
C MET A 29 -15.27 -2.93 -1.78
N SER A 30 -15.37 -3.63 -2.91
CA SER A 30 -16.06 -4.92 -3.00
C SER A 30 -15.22 -6.08 -2.48
N LEU A 31 -13.91 -5.89 -2.30
CA LEU A 31 -13.01 -6.92 -1.77
C LEU A 31 -13.24 -7.10 -0.26
N PRO A 32 -13.14 -8.33 0.26
CA PRO A 32 -13.16 -8.56 1.70
C PRO A 32 -11.95 -7.90 2.37
N HIS A 33 -12.09 -7.54 3.65
CA HIS A 33 -11.07 -6.79 4.38
C HIS A 33 -9.69 -7.48 4.37
N GLN A 34 -9.65 -8.80 4.58
CA GLN A 34 -8.42 -9.59 4.55
C GLN A 34 -7.73 -9.56 3.18
N GLU A 35 -8.50 -9.45 2.10
CA GLU A 35 -7.95 -9.42 0.75
C GLU A 35 -7.36 -8.04 0.43
N ARG A 36 -7.99 -6.94 0.89
CA ARG A 36 -7.39 -5.60 0.78
C ARG A 36 -6.06 -5.51 1.54
N GLN A 37 -6.02 -6.01 2.77
CA GLN A 37 -4.79 -6.04 3.55
C GLN A 37 -3.68 -6.79 2.81
N ARG A 38 -3.98 -7.99 2.29
CA ARG A 38 -3.02 -8.77 1.50
C ARG A 38 -2.53 -8.03 0.27
N TRP A 39 -3.41 -7.33 -0.46
CA TRP A 39 -2.98 -6.52 -1.60
C TRP A 39 -2.07 -5.36 -1.20
N CYS A 40 -2.33 -4.71 -0.07
CA CYS A 40 -1.42 -3.69 0.47
C CYS A 40 -0.03 -4.25 0.78
N GLU A 41 0.06 -5.44 1.38
CA GLU A 41 1.33 -6.14 1.64
C GLU A 41 2.07 -6.49 0.34
N GLU A 42 1.38 -7.06 -0.65
CA GLU A 42 1.99 -7.44 -1.93
C GLU A 42 2.49 -6.21 -2.72
N ILE A 43 1.72 -5.12 -2.73
CA ILE A 43 2.16 -3.86 -3.35
C ILE A 43 3.42 -3.33 -2.67
N SER A 44 3.47 -3.40 -1.34
CA SER A 44 4.63 -2.93 -0.57
C SER A 44 5.86 -3.77 -0.88
N ALA A 45 5.73 -5.09 -0.90
CA ALA A 45 6.82 -6.01 -1.25
C ALA A 45 7.37 -5.76 -2.68
N ILE A 46 6.48 -5.59 -3.66
CA ILE A 46 6.87 -5.26 -5.05
C ILE A 46 7.58 -3.91 -5.11
N ASN A 47 7.07 -2.90 -4.40
CA ASN A 47 7.66 -1.57 -4.39
C ASN A 47 9.06 -1.58 -3.71
N GLU A 48 9.23 -2.34 -2.63
CA GLU A 48 10.53 -2.52 -1.97
C GLU A 48 11.56 -3.21 -2.89
N GLU A 49 11.15 -4.25 -3.62
CA GLU A 49 12.00 -4.93 -4.61
C GLU A 49 12.42 -3.97 -5.73
N MET A 50 11.46 -3.27 -6.35
CA MET A 50 11.74 -2.30 -7.41
C MET A 50 12.66 -1.16 -6.94
N ASN A 51 12.52 -0.74 -5.68
CA ASN A 51 13.36 0.30 -5.08
C ASN A 51 14.79 -0.17 -4.85
N THR A 52 14.98 -1.45 -4.49
CA THR A 52 16.29 -2.05 -4.27
C THR A 52 17.06 -2.19 -5.57
N GLU A 53 16.39 -2.59 -6.65
CA GLU A 53 17.01 -2.72 -7.98
C GLU A 53 17.42 -1.35 -8.54
N SER A 54 16.61 -0.32 -8.31
CA SER A 54 16.88 1.06 -8.75
C SER A 54 18.02 1.76 -7.98
N GLN A 55 18.42 1.25 -6.82
CA GLN A 55 19.48 1.85 -5.99
C GLN A 55 20.89 1.32 -6.28
N THR A 56 21.04 0.30 -7.13
CA THR A 56 22.35 -0.30 -7.41
C THR A 56 23.16 0.37 -8.53
N ASP A 57 22.62 1.41 -9.17
CA ASP A 57 23.30 2.17 -10.23
C ASP A 57 23.00 3.68 -10.07
N ASP A 58 23.48 4.30 -8.99
CA ASP A 58 23.95 5.70 -9.00
C ASP A 58 24.51 6.09 -7.61
N SER A 59 25.81 6.37 -7.56
CA SER A 59 26.32 7.28 -6.54
C SER A 59 25.79 8.67 -6.85
N GLU A 60 25.27 9.37 -5.84
CA GLU A 60 24.90 10.80 -5.89
C GLU A 60 23.53 11.18 -6.51
N SER A 61 22.43 10.79 -5.88
CA SER A 61 21.29 11.72 -5.67
C SER A 61 20.25 11.07 -4.76
N GLY A 62 19.94 11.70 -3.63
CA GLY A 62 18.85 11.30 -2.75
C GLY A 62 17.49 11.51 -3.42
N GLY A 63 17.15 10.66 -4.38
CA GLY A 63 15.82 10.56 -4.96
C GLY A 63 14.91 9.84 -3.98
N MET A 64 14.25 10.60 -3.11
CA MET A 64 13.18 10.10 -2.25
C MET A 64 12.04 9.64 -3.15
N THR A 65 12.04 8.36 -3.52
CA THR A 65 10.92 7.76 -4.26
C THR A 65 9.68 7.87 -3.39
N LEU A 66 8.72 8.66 -3.86
CA LEU A 66 7.51 9.10 -3.16
C LEU A 66 6.51 7.97 -2.83
N THR A 67 6.84 6.70 -3.08
CA THR A 67 6.00 5.56 -2.72
C THR A 67 6.33 5.12 -1.30
N GLN A 68 6.03 6.03 -0.38
CA GLN A 68 6.07 5.79 1.06
C GLN A 68 5.23 4.55 1.36
N ALA A 69 5.86 3.48 1.85
CA ALA A 69 5.15 2.33 2.40
C ALA A 69 4.20 2.86 3.48
N ILE A 70 2.90 2.71 3.27
CA ILE A 70 1.94 2.99 4.32
C ILE A 70 2.09 1.82 5.29
N ASP A 71 2.68 2.10 6.46
CA ASP A 71 2.74 1.15 7.56
C ASP A 71 1.31 0.95 8.07
N PHE A 72 0.67 -0.11 7.56
CA PHE A 72 -0.64 -0.59 8.00
C PHE A 72 -0.51 -1.44 9.26
N GLY A 73 0.53 -1.22 10.08
CA GLY A 73 0.79 -1.93 11.32
C GLY A 73 -0.50 -2.10 12.12
N ASP A 74 -0.72 -3.33 12.59
CA ASP A 74 -1.86 -3.76 13.39
C ASP A 74 -1.87 -2.92 14.69
N GLU A 75 -2.49 -1.74 14.63
CA GLU A 75 -2.78 -0.96 15.83
C GLU A 75 -4.00 -1.61 16.50
N GLU A 76 -3.69 -2.39 17.55
CA GLU A 76 -4.59 -3.06 18.50
C GLU A 76 -5.72 -2.16 19.04
#